data_AF-R5YCI7-F1
#
_entry.id   AF-R5YCI7-F1
#
_cell.length_a   1.000
_cell.length_b   1.000
_cell.length_c   1.000
_cell.angle_alpha   90.00
_cell.angle_beta   90.00
_cell.angle_gamma   90.00
#
_symmetry.space_group_name_H-M   'P 1'
#
loop_
_entity.id
_entity.type
_entity.pdbx_description
1 polymer ?
#
loop_
_entity_poly.entity_id
_entity_poly.type
_entity_poly.pdbx_seq_one_letter_code
_entity_poly.pdbx_strand_id
1 'polypeptide(L)'
;MKWYRNLYVSNSIGDKANRIKWKINHNAGTISVYVIAFASNSQNLLDIIPAWELMQKSYPKKQMKIIGLAKGYEDALELVRTIIDETYQNTGDVDVWKYLKEERRQMA
;
A
#
# COMPACT_ATOMS: atom_id res chain seq x y z
N MET A 1 -7.18 9.44 -4.20
CA MET A 1 -6.18 8.40 -3.88
C MET A 1 -5.04 8.47 -4.88
N LYS A 2 -3.81 8.36 -4.40
CA LYS A 2 -2.60 8.35 -5.22
C LYS A 2 -1.85 7.04 -5.00
N TRP A 3 -1.36 6.43 -6.07
CA TRP A 3 -0.59 5.19 -6.01
C TRP A 3 0.90 5.51 -6.06
N TYR A 4 1.70 4.85 -5.23
CA TYR A 4 3.14 4.91 -5.30
C TYR A 4 3.64 4.39 -6.65
N ARG A 5 4.71 5.00 -7.18
CA ARG A 5 5.23 4.65 -8.52
C ARG A 5 5.79 3.24 -8.52
N ASN A 6 6.60 2.90 -7.51
CA ASN A 6 7.20 1.59 -7.32
C ASN A 6 6.33 0.78 -6.35
N LEU A 7 5.08 0.54 -6.74
CA LEU A 7 4.10 -0.12 -5.88
C LEU A 7 4.64 -1.47 -5.39
N TYR A 8 4.62 -1.70 -4.07
CA TYR A 8 4.89 -3.00 -3.48
C TYR A 8 3.74 -3.95 -3.81
N VAL A 9 4.04 -5.11 -4.36
CA VAL A 9 3.02 -6.07 -4.81
C VAL A 9 3.37 -7.43 -4.23
N SER A 10 2.43 -8.04 -3.50
CA SER A 10 2.64 -9.41 -3.01
C SER A 10 2.79 -10.39 -4.18
N ASN A 11 3.60 -11.42 -4.01
CA ASN A 11 3.85 -12.42 -5.05
C ASN A 11 2.55 -13.07 -5.58
N SER A 12 1.54 -13.23 -4.71
CA SER A 12 0.22 -13.77 -5.04
C SER A 12 -0.64 -12.93 -5.98
N ILE A 13 -0.33 -11.63 -6.12
CA ILE A 13 -0.99 -10.73 -7.07
C ILE A 13 -0.40 -10.89 -8.47
N GLY A 14 0.94 -11.01 -8.56
CA GLY A 14 1.68 -11.15 -9.81
C GLY A 14 1.40 -10.04 -10.82
N ASP A 15 1.20 -10.43 -12.07
CA ASP A 15 0.95 -9.54 -13.22
C ASP A 15 -0.41 -8.81 -13.18
N LYS A 16 -1.31 -9.18 -12.24
CA LYS A 16 -2.67 -8.65 -12.15
C LYS A 16 -2.76 -7.29 -11.44
N ALA A 17 -1.65 -6.77 -10.91
CA ALA A 17 -1.62 -5.54 -10.11
C ALA A 17 -2.30 -4.35 -10.81
N ASN A 18 -2.01 -4.14 -12.10
CA ASN A 18 -2.61 -3.05 -12.88
C ASN A 18 -4.13 -3.19 -13.04
N ARG A 19 -4.61 -4.42 -13.28
CA ARG A 19 -6.05 -4.71 -13.38
C ARG A 19 -6.76 -4.48 -12.05
N ILE A 20 -6.14 -4.89 -10.94
CA ILE A 20 -6.71 -4.71 -9.59
C ILE A 20 -6.73 -3.24 -9.19
N LYS A 21 -5.64 -2.51 -9.43
CA LYS A 21 -5.57 -1.05 -9.26
C LYS A 21 -6.67 -0.33 -10.04
N TRP A 22 -6.90 -0.72 -11.30
CA TRP A 22 -8.01 -0.19 -12.09
C TRP A 22 -9.36 -0.45 -11.43
N LYS A 23 -9.63 -1.68 -10.98
CA LYS A 23 -10.88 -2.04 -10.30
C LYS A 23 -11.12 -1.17 -9.05
N ILE A 24 -10.12 -1.03 -8.19
CA ILE A 24 -10.23 -0.23 -6.96
C ILE A 24 -10.52 1.24 -7.29
N ASN A 25 -9.84 1.82 -8.28
CA ASN A 25 -10.07 3.21 -8.68
C ASN A 25 -11.48 3.44 -9.27
N HIS A 26 -12.07 2.42 -9.88
CA HIS A 26 -13.40 2.48 -10.50
C HIS A 26 -14.51 1.89 -9.60
N ASN A 27 -14.23 1.65 -8.32
CA ASN A 27 -15.15 1.01 -7.38
C ASN A 27 -15.75 -0.30 -7.92
N ALA A 28 -14.95 -1.09 -8.65
CA ALA A 28 -15.30 -2.42 -9.09
C ALA A 28 -14.84 -3.45 -8.05
N GLY A 29 -15.72 -4.39 -7.71
CA GLY A 29 -15.49 -5.39 -6.66
C GLY A 29 -14.20 -6.20 -6.83
N THR A 30 -13.50 -6.37 -5.72
CA THR A 30 -12.36 -7.28 -5.56
C THR A 30 -12.58 -8.14 -4.32
N ILE A 31 -12.29 -9.43 -4.42
CA ILE A 31 -12.42 -10.37 -3.30
C ILE A 31 -11.02 -10.61 -2.73
N SER A 32 -10.91 -10.56 -1.40
CA SER A 32 -9.66 -10.85 -0.68
C SER A 32 -8.47 -10.02 -1.18
N VAL A 33 -8.68 -8.74 -1.48
CA VAL A 33 -7.60 -7.80 -1.83
C VAL A 33 -7.47 -6.77 -0.73
N TYR A 34 -6.24 -6.50 -0.34
CA TYR A 34 -5.87 -5.48 0.64
C TYR A 34 -4.92 -4.48 0.00
N VAL A 35 -5.06 -3.22 0.38
CA VAL A 35 -4.09 -2.17 0.07
C VAL A 35 -3.29 -1.83 1.33
N ILE A 36 -2.04 -1.47 1.13
CA ILE A 36 -1.21 -0.88 2.18
C ILE A 36 -1.11 0.61 1.92
N ALA A 37 -1.49 1.41 2.91
CA ALA A 37 -1.42 2.86 2.87
C ALA A 37 -0.52 3.40 3.97
N PHE A 38 -0.04 4.63 3.81
CA PHE A 38 0.51 5.35 4.96
C PHE A 38 -0.55 5.49 6.04
N ALA A 39 -0.09 5.41 7.29
CA ALA A 39 -0.94 5.47 8.46
C ALA A 39 -1.89 6.67 8.45
N SER A 40 -3.14 6.41 8.81
CA SER A 40 -4.20 7.40 9.01
C SER A 40 -4.06 8.18 10.33
N ASN A 41 -3.20 7.71 11.24
CA ASN A 41 -2.93 8.31 12.54
C ASN A 41 -1.43 8.21 12.87
N SER A 42 -0.98 8.95 13.90
CA SER A 42 0.43 9.01 14.30
C SER A 42 0.94 7.82 15.10
N GLN A 43 0.07 6.89 15.51
CA GLN A 43 0.44 5.71 16.32
C GLN A 43 0.76 4.50 15.45
N ASN A 44 0.23 4.45 14.22
CA ASN A 44 0.50 3.39 13.26
C ASN A 44 1.67 3.76 12.34
N LEU A 45 2.39 2.74 11.84
CA LEU A 45 3.37 2.90 10.76
C LEU A 45 2.68 2.89 9.39
N LEU A 46 1.82 1.90 9.17
CA LEU A 46 1.09 1.66 7.93
C LEU A 46 -0.31 1.13 8.25
N ASP A 47 -1.27 1.41 7.37
CA ASP A 47 -2.61 0.86 7.45
C ASP A 47 -2.79 -0.25 6.42
N ILE A 48 -3.32 -1.40 6.86
CA ILE A 48 -3.77 -2.50 6.02
C ILE A 48 -5.28 -2.38 5.84
N ILE A 49 -5.73 -2.07 4.63
CA ILE A 49 -7.12 -1.72 4.37
C ILE A 49 -7.71 -2.70 3.35
N PRO A 50 -8.81 -3.40 3.68
CA PRO A 50 -9.53 -4.19 2.69
C PRO A 50 -10.02 -3.32 1.52
N ALA A 51 -9.80 -3.78 0.29
CA ALA A 51 -10.16 -3.00 -0.90
C ALA A 51 -11.68 -2.73 -1.03
N TRP A 52 -12.53 -3.53 -0.39
CA TRP A 52 -13.98 -3.32 -0.38
C TRP A 52 -14.39 -2.12 0.49
N GLU A 53 -13.66 -1.81 1.57
CA GLU A 53 -13.92 -0.59 2.36
C GLU A 53 -13.71 0.66 1.51
N LEU A 54 -12.67 0.62 0.69
CA LEU A 54 -12.43 1.67 -0.28
C LEU A 54 -13.62 1.83 -1.22
N MET A 55 -14.47 0.86 -1.50
CA MET A 55 -15.59 1.08 -2.43
C MET A 55 -16.71 1.95 -1.85
N GLN A 56 -16.73 2.15 -0.53
CA GLN A 56 -17.78 2.92 0.14
C GLN A 56 -17.73 4.40 -0.25
N LYS A 57 -18.89 4.99 -0.56
CA LYS A 57 -19.01 6.38 -1.02
C LYS A 57 -18.46 7.39 -0.01
N SER A 58 -18.61 7.12 1.28
CA SER A 58 -18.17 7.97 2.39
C SER A 58 -16.70 7.78 2.78
N TYR A 59 -16.00 6.78 2.24
CA TYR A 59 -14.62 6.51 2.65
C TYR A 59 -13.67 7.65 2.24
N PRO A 60 -12.81 8.17 3.14
CA PRO A 60 -12.00 9.38 2.92
C PRO A 60 -10.77 9.14 2.00
N LYS A 61 -10.99 8.67 0.77
CA LYS A 61 -9.95 8.23 -0.18
C LYS A 61 -9.12 9.34 -0.83
N LYS A 62 -9.53 10.60 -0.70
CA LYS A 62 -9.01 11.70 -1.54
C LYS A 62 -7.49 11.85 -1.39
N GLN A 63 -7.00 11.84 -0.16
CA GLN A 63 -5.58 12.08 0.17
C GLN A 63 -4.78 10.81 0.46
N MET A 64 -5.42 9.64 0.46
CA MET A 64 -4.74 8.37 0.68
C MET A 64 -3.65 8.12 -0.35
N LYS A 65 -2.54 7.61 0.14
CA LYS A 65 -1.35 7.27 -0.63
C LYS A 65 -1.10 5.78 -0.44
N ILE A 66 -1.35 5.01 -1.49
CA ILE A 66 -1.26 3.56 -1.48
C ILE A 66 0.15 3.17 -1.92
N ILE A 67 0.84 2.42 -1.07
CA ILE A 67 2.21 1.96 -1.32
C ILE A 67 2.28 0.47 -1.60
N GLY A 68 1.27 -0.31 -1.20
CA GLY A 68 1.27 -1.76 -1.39
C GLY A 68 -0.07 -2.34 -1.81
N LEU A 69 -0.02 -3.53 -2.43
CA LEU A 69 -1.17 -4.31 -2.85
C LEU A 69 -0.94 -5.80 -2.56
N ALA A 70 -1.88 -6.43 -1.86
CA ALA A 70 -1.78 -7.83 -1.49
C ALA A 70 -3.09 -8.60 -1.72
N LYS A 71 -2.98 -9.92 -1.91
CA LYS A 71 -4.13 -10.84 -1.98
C LYS A 71 -4.20 -11.67 -0.70
N GLY A 72 -5.23 -11.45 0.11
CA GLY A 72 -5.35 -12.04 1.45
C GLY A 72 -4.70 -11.18 2.52
N TYR A 73 -5.10 -11.42 3.77
CA TYR A 73 -4.61 -10.66 4.91
C TYR A 73 -3.20 -11.07 5.33
N GLU A 74 -2.88 -12.36 5.26
CA GLU A 74 -1.54 -12.90 5.58
C GLU A 74 -0.48 -12.30 4.65
N ASP A 75 -0.71 -12.32 3.34
CA ASP A 75 0.15 -11.66 2.35
C ASP A 75 0.28 -10.15 2.60
N ALA A 76 -0.76 -9.51 3.12
CA ALA A 76 -0.70 -8.09 3.46
C ALA A 76 0.20 -7.85 4.68
N LEU A 77 0.15 -8.71 5.69
CA LEU A 77 1.05 -8.67 6.84
C LEU A 77 2.50 -8.91 6.42
N GLU A 78 2.74 -9.92 5.57
CA GLU A 78 4.07 -10.20 5.04
C GLU A 78 4.60 -9.00 4.24
N LEU A 79 3.78 -8.41 3.37
CA LEU A 79 4.17 -7.25 2.59
C LEU A 79 4.46 -6.02 3.46
N VAL A 80 3.68 -5.77 4.52
CA VAL A 80 3.99 -4.72 5.52
C VAL A 80 5.33 -4.98 6.19
N ARG A 81 5.57 -6.23 6.62
CA ARG A 81 6.84 -6.62 7.24
C ARG A 81 8.00 -6.34 6.28
N THR A 82 7.90 -6.75 5.02
CA THR A 82 8.95 -6.50 4.01
C THR A 82 9.26 -5.01 3.87
N ILE A 83 8.23 -4.15 3.79
CA ILE A 83 8.42 -2.70 3.67
C ILE A 83 9.14 -2.12 4.90
N ILE A 84 8.76 -2.57 6.11
CA ILE A 84 9.38 -2.12 7.36
C ILE A 84 10.82 -2.63 7.48
N ASP A 85 11.07 -3.91 7.20
CA ASP A 85 12.39 -4.52 7.24
C ASP A 85 13.34 -3.83 6.24
N GLU A 86 12.88 -3.53 5.03
CA GLU A 86 13.64 -2.79 4.02
C GLU A 86 13.95 -1.36 4.50
N THR A 87 12.96 -0.66 5.05
CA THR A 87 13.14 0.69 5.61
C THR A 87 14.20 0.69 6.71
N TYR A 88 14.11 -0.27 7.63
CA TYR A 88 15.04 -0.39 8.75
C TYR A 88 16.46 -0.76 8.29
N GLN A 89 16.60 -1.68 7.34
CA GLN A 89 17.91 -2.07 6.80
C GLN A 89 18.63 -0.91 6.11
N ASN A 90 17.89 0.00 5.45
CA ASN A 90 18.48 1.13 4.73
C ASN A 90 18.68 2.37 5.60
N THR A 91 17.90 2.55 6.68
CA THR A 91 17.87 3.81 7.44
C THR A 91 18.19 3.67 8.92
N GLY A 92 18.11 2.46 9.50
CA GLY A 92 18.17 2.23 10.94
C GLY A 92 16.93 2.68 11.72
N ASP A 93 15.87 3.09 11.03
CA ASP A 93 14.61 3.60 11.59
C ASP A 93 13.41 2.96 10.87
N VAL A 94 12.18 3.20 11.34
CA VAL A 94 10.93 2.68 10.77
C VAL A 94 10.08 3.76 10.09
N ASP A 95 10.63 4.95 9.85
CA ASP A 95 9.96 6.02 9.09
C ASP A 95 9.89 5.70 7.59
N VAL A 96 8.89 4.90 7.22
CA VAL A 96 8.61 4.49 5.84
C VAL A 96 8.34 5.71 4.94
N TRP A 97 7.73 6.77 5.48
CA TRP A 97 7.41 7.96 4.69
C TRP A 97 8.67 8.69 4.24
N LYS A 98 9.60 8.90 5.17
CA LYS A 98 10.89 9.52 4.90
C LYS A 98 11.70 8.69 3.92
N TYR A 99 11.81 7.38 4.14
CA TYR A 99 12.53 6.45 3.28
C TYR A 99 12.04 6.49 1.82
N LEU A 100 10.74 6.25 1.59
CA LEU A 100 10.18 6.24 0.22
C LEU A 100 10.22 7.62 -0.46
N LYS A 101 10.26 8.71 0.30
CA LYS A 101 10.42 10.05 -0.26
C LYS A 101 11.85 10.32 -0.74
N GLU A 102 12.85 9.80 -0.03
CA GLU A 102 14.26 9.91 -0.38
C GLU A 102 14.60 9.01 -1.57
N GLU A 103 14.10 7.77 -1.60
CA GLU A 103 14.23 6.85 -2.74
C GLU A 103 13.76 7.52 -4.04
N ARG A 104 12.59 8.18 -4.01
CA ARG A 104 12.05 8.93 -5.15
C ARG A 104 12.94 10.08 -5.63
N ARG A 105 13.73 10.71 -4.76
CA ARG A 105 14.64 11.79 -5.13
C ARG A 105 15.89 11.27 -5.82
N GLN A 106 16.34 10.08 -5.46
CA GLN A 106 17.53 9.45 -6.06
C GLN A 106 17.23 8.87 -7.46
N MET A 107 15.97 8.49 -7.72
CA MET A 107 15.52 7.96 -9.01
C MET A 107 14.97 9.02 -9.99
N ALA A 108 15.04 10.31 -9.66
CA ALA A 108 14.53 11.42 -10.46
C ALA A 108 15.68 12.19 -11.12
#